data_AF-A0A376RBE6-F1
#
_entry.id   AF-A0A376RBE6-F1
#
_cell.length_a   1.000
_cell.length_b   1.000
_cell.length_c   1.000
_cell.angle_alpha   90.00
_cell.angle_beta   90.00
_cell.angle_gamma   90.00
#
_symmetry.space_group_name_H-M   'P 1'
#
loop_
_entity.id
_entity.type
_entity.pdbx_description
1 polymer ?
#
loop_
_entity_poly.entity_id
_entity_poly.type
_entity_poly.pdbx_seq_one_letter_code
_entity_poly.pdbx_strand_id
1 'polypeptide(L)'
;MKNSLAAGRRVLAYGEAKRGKYGAEMIHPEYRVQGDSSTPELQETLTPVYPTTEGVKQATLRKLTDQALDLLDTCAIEELLPPELSQGMMTLPEALRTCTAATDATA
;
A
#
# COMPACT_ATOMS: atom_id res chain seq x y z
N MET A 1 -14.18 8.55 17.12
CA MET A 1 -14.31 7.72 15.89
C MET A 1 -14.20 6.26 16.30
N LYS A 2 -15.01 5.41 15.67
CA LYS A 2 -15.51 4.12 16.16
C LYS A 2 -14.43 3.16 16.72
N ASN A 3 -14.67 2.65 17.94
CA ASN A 3 -14.08 1.41 18.46
C ASN A 3 -14.42 0.28 17.46
N SER A 4 -13.54 0.07 16.48
CA SER A 4 -13.66 -1.01 15.50
C SER A 4 -13.29 -2.37 16.09
N LEU A 5 -12.57 -2.33 17.21
CA LEU A 5 -12.17 -3.46 18.03
C LEU A 5 -13.28 -3.76 19.05
N ALA A 6 -13.87 -4.94 18.91
CA ALA A 6 -14.84 -5.50 19.85
C ALA A 6 -14.46 -6.96 20.12
N ALA A 7 -14.76 -7.44 21.32
CA ALA A 7 -14.54 -8.84 21.66
C ALA A 7 -15.24 -9.76 20.64
N GLY A 8 -14.56 -10.82 20.22
CA GLY A 8 -15.03 -11.76 19.21
C GLY A 8 -14.70 -11.37 17.76
N ARG A 9 -14.24 -10.15 17.48
CA ARG A 9 -13.79 -9.77 16.13
C ARG A 9 -12.35 -10.23 15.88
N ARG A 10 -12.11 -10.82 14.71
CA ARG A 10 -10.77 -11.17 14.24
C ARG A 10 -10.10 -9.95 13.61
N VAL A 11 -8.80 -9.81 13.83
CA VAL A 11 -8.00 -8.74 13.24
C VAL A 11 -6.75 -9.32 12.60
N LEU A 12 -6.34 -8.74 11.48
CA LEU A 12 -5.01 -8.92 10.93
C LEU A 12 -4.17 -7.75 11.44
N ALA A 13 -3.05 -8.04 12.11
CA ALA A 13 -2.14 -7.05 12.65
C ALA A 13 -0.73 -7.29 12.10
N TYR A 14 -0.07 -6.21 11.70
CA TYR A 14 1.31 -6.21 11.25
C TYR A 14 2.12 -5.22 12.09
N GLY A 15 3.27 -5.66 12.58
CA GLY A 15 4.13 -4.86 13.44
C GLY A 15 5.24 -5.70 14.08
N GLU A 16 6.13 -5.00 14.77
CA GLU A 16 7.24 -5.63 15.49
C GLU A 16 6.73 -6.30 16.78
N ALA A 17 6.92 -7.62 16.90
CA ALA A 17 6.64 -8.35 18.13
C ALA A 17 7.83 -8.26 19.10
N LYS A 18 7.60 -7.70 20.28
CA LYS A 18 8.58 -7.55 21.36
C LYS A 18 8.23 -8.42 22.56
N ARG A 19 9.23 -8.81 23.34
CA ARG A 19 8.97 -9.44 24.65
C ARG A 19 8.51 -8.38 25.64
N GLY A 20 7.26 -8.47 26.05
CA GLY A 20 6.69 -7.71 27.15
C GLY A 20 6.64 -8.52 28.44
N LYS A 21 6.00 -7.95 29.46
CA LYS A 21 5.93 -8.54 30.81
C LYS A 21 5.10 -9.82 30.85
N TYR A 22 4.09 -9.93 29.98
CA TYR A 22 3.14 -11.04 29.98
C TYR A 22 3.23 -11.94 28.74
N GLY A 23 4.22 -11.70 27.86
CA GLY A 23 4.40 -12.46 26.63
C GLY A 23 4.85 -11.59 25.47
N ALA A 24 4.61 -12.05 24.24
CA ALA A 24 4.85 -11.25 23.05
C ALA A 24 3.81 -10.12 22.94
N GLU A 25 4.26 -8.90 22.72
CA GLU A 25 3.45 -7.69 22.62
C GLU A 25 3.84 -6.91 21.35
N MET A 26 2.87 -6.26 20.70
CA MET A 26 3.11 -5.32 19.59
C MET A 26 2.66 -3.93 20.03
N ILE A 27 3.55 -2.95 19.90
CA ILE A 27 3.23 -1.54 20.22
C ILE A 27 2.88 -0.82 18.92
N HIS A 28 1.69 -0.22 18.88
CA HIS A 28 1.14 0.49 17.71
C HIS A 28 1.19 -0.33 16.40
N PRO A 29 0.65 -1.57 16.37
CA PRO A 29 0.56 -2.31 15.12
C PRO A 29 -0.37 -1.60 14.15
N GLU A 30 -0.09 -1.75 12.86
CA GLU A 30 -1.08 -1.49 11.82
C GLU A 30 -2.05 -2.67 11.82
N TYR A 31 -3.35 -2.41 11.93
CA TYR A 31 -4.34 -3.47 12.00
C TYR A 31 -5.55 -3.19 11.11
N ARG A 32 -6.17 -4.27 10.61
CA ARG A 32 -7.44 -4.24 9.88
C ARG A 32 -8.38 -5.30 10.47
N VAL A 33 -9.66 -4.96 10.58
CA VAL A 33 -10.66 -5.89 11.10
C VAL A 33 -11.12 -6.83 9.99
N GLN A 34 -11.05 -8.13 10.25
CA GLN A 34 -11.45 -9.16 9.30
C GLN A 34 -12.96 -9.43 9.41
N GLY A 35 -13.59 -9.74 8.27
CA GLY A 35 -14.99 -10.22 8.25
C GLY A 35 -15.12 -11.64 8.83
N ASP A 36 -16.35 -12.06 9.13
CA ASP A 36 -16.62 -13.25 9.93
C ASP A 36 -16.27 -14.60 9.29
N SER A 37 -15.78 -14.63 8.05
CA SER A 37 -15.47 -15.91 7.38
C SER A 37 -14.42 -15.86 6.27
N SER A 38 -13.68 -14.77 6.10
CA SER A 38 -12.65 -14.72 5.06
C SER A 38 -11.32 -15.26 5.57
N THR A 39 -10.65 -16.05 4.73
CA THR A 39 -9.19 -16.26 4.79
C THR A 39 -8.52 -14.88 4.72
N PRO A 40 -7.44 -14.59 5.47
CA PRO A 40 -6.76 -13.31 5.32
C PRO A 40 -6.19 -13.20 3.91
N GLU A 41 -6.75 -12.31 3.10
CA GLU A 41 -6.13 -11.88 1.85
C GLU A 41 -4.92 -11.02 2.22
N LEU A 42 -3.73 -11.61 2.07
CA LEU A 42 -2.50 -10.85 2.14
C LEU A 42 -2.33 -10.11 0.82
N GLN A 43 -1.83 -8.88 0.87
CA GLN A 43 -1.47 -8.17 -0.35
C GLN A 43 -0.27 -8.89 -0.98
N GLU A 44 -0.36 -9.18 -2.28
CA GLU A 44 0.72 -9.81 -3.06
C GLU A 44 1.87 -8.82 -3.35
N THR A 45 1.58 -7.53 -3.16
CA THR A 45 2.47 -6.40 -3.40
C THR A 45 3.03 -5.83 -2.10
N LEU A 46 4.26 -5.30 -2.15
CA LEU A 46 4.83 -4.57 -1.02
C LEU A 46 4.07 -3.27 -0.74
N THR A 47 4.07 -2.81 0.51
CA THR A 47 3.47 -1.52 0.86
C THR A 47 4.49 -0.40 0.59
N PRO A 48 4.20 0.57 -0.30
CA PRO A 48 5.13 1.66 -0.58
C PRO A 48 5.30 2.58 0.65
N VAL A 49 6.53 3.06 0.83
CA VAL A 49 6.92 4.01 1.88
C VAL A 49 7.35 5.31 1.21
N TYR A 50 6.58 6.38 1.43
CA TYR A 50 6.85 7.68 0.83
C TYR A 50 7.58 8.60 1.81
N PRO A 51 8.48 9.50 1.35
CA PRO A 51 9.00 10.55 2.19
C PRO A 51 7.86 11.43 2.75
N THR A 52 7.81 11.63 4.07
CA THR A 52 6.77 12.41 4.75
C THR A 52 7.34 13.70 5.33
N THR A 53 6.51 14.75 5.36
CA THR A 53 6.76 16.01 6.08
C THR A 53 5.84 16.13 7.30
N GLU A 54 6.08 17.11 8.17
CA GLU A 54 5.26 17.34 9.36
C GLU A 54 3.77 17.49 8.99
N GLY A 55 2.90 16.78 9.72
CA GLY A 55 1.45 16.79 9.47
C GLY A 55 0.96 15.85 8.36
N VAL A 56 1.85 15.22 7.59
CA VAL A 56 1.47 14.31 6.50
C VAL A 56 1.74 12.85 6.88
N LYS A 57 0.68 12.03 6.91
CA LYS A 57 0.76 10.60 7.23
C LYS A 57 0.99 9.75 5.98
N GLN A 58 1.69 8.63 6.12
CA GLN A 58 1.88 7.61 5.07
C GLN A 58 0.56 7.20 4.40
N ALA A 59 -0.48 6.93 5.19
CA ALA A 59 -1.78 6.53 4.66
C ALA A 59 -2.43 7.60 3.77
N THR A 60 -2.18 8.88 4.04
CA THR A 60 -2.66 9.98 3.20
C THR A 60 -1.92 10.00 1.86
N LEU A 61 -0.59 9.85 1.88
CA LEU A 61 0.21 9.80 0.66
C LEU A 61 -0.18 8.61 -0.22
N ARG A 62 -0.28 7.41 0.37
CA ARG A 62 -0.75 6.21 -0.34
C ARG A 62 -2.11 6.44 -1.01
N LYS A 63 -3.08 6.96 -0.27
CA LYS A 63 -4.41 7.26 -0.81
C LYS A 63 -4.35 8.26 -1.98
N LEU A 64 -3.53 9.30 -1.88
CA LEU A 64 -3.37 10.28 -2.96
C LEU A 64 -2.69 9.68 -4.18
N THR A 65 -1.71 8.79 -3.99
CA THR A 65 -1.08 8.05 -5.08
C THR A 65 -2.07 7.12 -5.76
N ASP A 66 -2.85 6.35 -5.01
CA ASP A 66 -3.90 5.49 -5.58
C ASP A 66 -4.87 6.31 -6.44
N GLN A 67 -5.33 7.46 -5.93
CA GLN A 67 -6.19 8.37 -6.70
C GLN A 67 -5.52 8.92 -7.95
N ALA A 68 -4.22 9.25 -7.89
CA ALA A 68 -3.49 9.71 -9.06
C ALA A 68 -3.34 8.61 -10.11
N LEU A 69 -3.12 7.36 -9.69
CA LEU A 69 -3.06 6.20 -10.59
C LEU A 69 -4.42 5.89 -11.22
N ASP A 70 -5.52 6.04 -10.49
CA ASP A 70 -6.87 5.91 -11.04
C ASP A 70 -7.14 6.99 -12.11
N LEU A 71 -6.64 8.21 -11.89
CA LEU A 71 -6.79 9.30 -12.86
C LEU A 71 -6.03 9.03 -14.17
N LEU A 72 -4.94 8.27 -14.15
CA LEU A 72 -4.20 7.89 -15.37
C LEU A 72 -5.08 7.13 -16.38
N ASP A 73 -6.10 6.42 -15.93
CA ASP A 73 -7.01 5.68 -16.83
C ASP A 73 -7.93 6.60 -17.62
N THR A 74 -8.15 7.82 -17.11
CA THR A 74 -9.07 8.80 -17.72
C THR A 74 -8.36 10.00 -18.33
N CYS A 75 -7.15 10.30 -17.85
CA CYS A 75 -6.32 11.40 -18.29
C CYS A 75 -5.02 10.83 -18.86
N ALA A 76 -4.97 10.68 -20.19
CA ALA A 76 -3.76 10.28 -20.87
C ALA A 76 -2.65 11.31 -20.60
N ILE A 77 -1.52 10.84 -20.08
CA ILE A 77 -0.29 11.63 -19.99
C ILE A 77 0.45 11.50 -21.32
N GLU A 78 0.96 12.62 -21.81
CA GLU A 78 1.79 12.65 -23.01
C GLU A 78 3.11 11.91 -22.76
N GLU A 79 3.45 11.00 -23.67
CA GLU A 79 4.76 10.35 -23.68
C GLU A 79 5.81 11.37 -24.15
N LEU A 80 6.76 11.67 -23.27
CA LEU A 80 7.80 12.67 -23.54
C LEU A 80 8.96 12.07 -24.33
N LEU A 81 9.12 10.75 -24.29
CA LEU A 81 10.18 10.06 -25.00
C LEU A 81 9.78 9.90 -26.49
N PRO A 82 10.62 10.35 -27.44
CA PRO A 82 10.39 10.10 -28.86
C PRO A 82 10.24 8.59 -29.14
N PRO A 83 9.31 8.16 -30.01
CA PRO A 83 9.07 6.76 -30.30
C PRO A 83 10.33 5.99 -30.72
N GLU A 84 11.25 6.67 -31.39
CA GLU A 84 12.52 6.12 -31.88
C GLU A 84 13.48 5.73 -30.73
N LEU A 85 13.32 6.36 -29.57
CA LEU A 85 14.13 6.13 -28.37
C LEU A 85 13.45 5.18 -27.37
N SER A 86 12.18 4.84 -27.58
CA SER A 86 11.44 3.96 -26.67
C SER A 86 12.03 2.56 -26.58
N GLN A 87 12.62 2.04 -27.66
CA GLN A 87 13.32 0.74 -27.71
C GLN A 87 12.58 -0.43 -27.03
N GLY A 88 11.25 -0.43 -27.02
CA GLY A 88 10.42 -1.47 -26.37
C GLY A 88 10.33 -1.36 -24.84
N MET A 89 10.74 -0.23 -24.26
CA MET A 89 10.55 0.09 -22.85
C MET A 89 9.06 0.27 -22.54
N MET A 90 8.72 0.10 -21.26
CA MET A 90 7.38 0.38 -20.75
C MET A 90 7.00 1.83 -21.02
N THR A 91 5.73 2.06 -21.35
CA THR A 91 5.19 3.42 -21.50
C THR A 91 5.24 4.16 -20.16
N LEU A 92 5.23 5.49 -20.18
CA LEU A 92 5.22 6.29 -18.96
C LEU A 92 4.10 5.91 -17.97
N PRO A 93 2.83 5.71 -18.39
CA PRO A 93 1.78 5.26 -17.46
C PRO A 93 2.06 3.89 -16.83
N GLU A 94 2.58 2.94 -17.60
CA GLU A 94 2.93 1.60 -17.10
C GLU A 94 4.10 1.67 -16.11
N ALA A 95 5.11 2.48 -16.40
CA ALA A 95 6.24 2.71 -15.50
C ALA A 95 5.78 3.34 -14.18
N LEU A 96 4.88 4.33 -14.23
CA LEU A 96 4.30 4.95 -13.03
C LEU A 96 3.55 3.93 -12.18
N ARG A 97 2.72 3.07 -12.79
CA ARG A 97 2.02 1.99 -12.06
C ARG A 97 3.00 1.03 -11.40
N THR A 98 4.03 0.59 -12.12
CA THR A 98 5.01 -0.39 -11.62
C THR A 98 5.83 0.15 -10.44
N CYS A 99 6.29 1.40 -10.52
CA CYS A 99 7.10 2.01 -9.47
C CYS A 99 6.31 2.34 -8.20
N THR A 100 5.00 2.55 -8.32
CA THR A 100 4.16 3.05 -7.21
C THR A 100 3.28 1.97 -6.59
N ALA A 101 2.78 1.03 -7.40
CA ALA A 101 2.15 -0.20 -6.95
C ALA A 101 3.23 -1.27 -6.91
N ALA A 102 4.00 -1.30 -5.81
CA ALA A 102 5.18 -2.14 -5.64
C ALA A 102 4.91 -3.58 -6.10
N THR A 103 5.36 -3.90 -7.32
CA THR A 103 4.87 -5.06 -8.04
C THR A 103 5.59 -6.32 -7.56
N ASP A 104 4.81 -7.39 -7.37
CA ASP A 104 5.17 -8.78 -7.06
C ASP A 104 6.51 -9.05 -6.35
N ALA A 105 6.43 -9.47 -5.09
CA ALA A 105 7.50 -10.20 -4.42
C ALA A 105 7.59 -11.65 -4.92
N THR A 106 7.66 -11.85 -6.24
CA THR A 106 8.01 -13.17 -6.81
C THR A 106 9.50 -13.16 -7.15
N ALA A 107 10.31 -13.64 -6.22
CA ALA A 107 11.68 -14.11 -6.41
C ALA A 107 11.85 -15.44 -5.70
#